data_AF-A0A2V7DYD1-F1
#
_entry.id   AF-A0A2V7DYD1-F1
#
_cell.length_a   1.000
_cell.length_b   1.000
_cell.length_c   1.000
_cell.angle_alpha   90.00
_cell.angle_beta   90.00
_cell.angle_gamma   90.00
#
_symmetry.space_group_name_H-M   'P 1'
#
loop_
_entity.id
_entity.type
_entity.pdbx_description
1 polymer ?
#
loop_
_entity_poly.entity_id
_entity_poly.type
_entity_poly.pdbx_seq_one_letter_code
_entity_poly.pdbx_strand_id
1 'polypeptide(L)'
;TDPLGGWDRTWAYLKEIGESVEYYPTGTAITLKEFAEGTRWIIAGIMEWDMKPRAEGTIPPESKIFILPNTSFVIDGHYWAIPKGVSAPEQEVILDLMKFMRRPEQQALTWKAFIGPSIKTATLDRAPADIQQLVKEHWRPEYTDMEKKYKIVPQLPVKDLIAAMDRWDKEVGAQRIKKF
;
A
#
# COMPACT_ATOMS: atom_id res chain seq x y z
N THR A 1 -19.71 -1.22 -3.81
CA THR A 1 -20.29 0.08 -3.44
C THR A 1 -20.22 0.99 -4.64
N ASP A 2 -21.13 1.95 -4.79
CA ASP A 2 -21.15 2.90 -5.92
C ASP A 2 -20.48 4.23 -5.52
N PRO A 3 -19.30 4.56 -6.07
CA PRO A 3 -18.61 5.80 -5.74
C PRO A 3 -19.23 7.05 -6.36
N LEU A 4 -20.08 6.95 -7.38
CA LEU A 4 -20.67 8.12 -8.02
C LEU A 4 -21.97 8.55 -7.33
N GLY A 5 -22.88 7.62 -7.06
CA GLY A 5 -24.17 7.90 -6.44
C GLY A 5 -24.32 7.47 -4.98
N GLY A 6 -23.41 6.63 -4.46
CA GLY A 6 -23.54 6.05 -3.11
C GLY A 6 -22.65 6.68 -2.05
N TRP A 7 -21.74 7.58 -2.43
CA TRP A 7 -20.63 8.08 -1.59
C TRP A 7 -20.73 9.58 -1.26
N ASP A 8 -21.91 10.19 -1.35
CA ASP A 8 -22.06 11.64 -1.15
C ASP A 8 -21.49 12.14 0.18
N ARG A 9 -21.69 11.38 1.27
CA ARG A 9 -21.08 11.70 2.58
C ARG A 9 -19.56 11.59 2.55
N THR A 10 -19.01 10.61 1.85
CA THR A 10 -17.56 10.45 1.67
C THR A 10 -16.98 11.62 0.89
N TRP A 11 -17.61 12.02 -0.23
CA TRP A 11 -17.13 13.16 -1.02
C TRP A 11 -17.21 14.49 -0.25
N ALA A 12 -18.29 14.70 0.50
CA ALA A 12 -18.41 15.87 1.37
C ALA A 12 -17.28 15.88 2.42
N TYR A 13 -17.04 14.74 3.08
CA TYR A 13 -15.98 14.61 4.07
C TYR A 13 -14.57 14.80 3.48
N LEU A 14 -14.29 14.24 2.29
CA LEU A 14 -12.99 14.40 1.62
C LEU A 14 -12.72 15.85 1.21
N LYS A 15 -13.76 16.60 0.81
CA LYS A 15 -13.66 18.05 0.56
C LYS A 15 -13.39 18.81 1.85
N GLU A 16 -14.15 18.52 2.91
CA GLU A 16 -13.99 19.17 4.22
C GLU A 16 -12.58 18.96 4.80
N ILE A 17 -12.09 17.72 4.83
CA ILE A 17 -10.73 17.44 5.34
C ILE A 17 -9.65 18.02 4.42
N GLY A 18 -9.92 18.12 3.11
CA GLY A 18 -9.04 18.75 2.14
C GLY A 18 -8.75 20.22 2.44
N GLU A 19 -9.64 20.93 3.13
CA GLU A 19 -9.38 22.30 3.61
C GLU A 19 -8.25 22.38 4.63
N SER A 20 -7.97 21.27 5.34
CA SER A 20 -6.84 21.16 6.28
C SER A 20 -5.55 20.68 5.62
N VAL A 21 -5.57 20.35 4.33
CA VAL A 21 -4.41 19.86 3.57
C VAL A 21 -3.79 21.01 2.79
N GLU A 22 -2.54 21.33 3.09
CA GLU A 22 -1.79 22.40 2.39
C GLU A 22 -1.64 22.08 0.89
N TYR A 23 -1.17 20.87 0.59
CA TYR A 23 -1.14 20.30 -0.75
C TYR A 23 -1.03 18.78 -0.68
N TYR A 24 -1.47 18.09 -1.73
CA TYR A 24 -1.24 16.66 -1.91
C TYR A 24 0.12 16.43 -2.59
N PRO A 25 1.09 15.74 -1.95
CA PRO A 25 2.36 15.41 -2.59
C PRO A 25 2.15 14.56 -3.85
N THR A 26 2.99 14.76 -4.87
CA THR A 26 2.85 14.09 -6.17
C THR A 26 3.32 12.63 -6.18
N GLY A 27 3.78 12.10 -5.04
CA GLY A 27 4.20 10.71 -4.94
C GLY A 27 4.78 10.33 -3.57
N THR A 28 4.88 9.02 -3.35
CA THR A 28 5.30 8.39 -2.09
C THR A 28 6.64 8.90 -1.57
N ALA A 29 7.65 9.03 -2.43
CA ALA A 29 8.99 9.45 -2.02
C ALA A 29 8.99 10.87 -1.42
N ILE A 30 8.18 11.78 -1.98
CA ILE A 30 8.04 13.14 -1.48
C ILE A 30 7.28 13.13 -0.15
N THR A 31 6.17 12.38 -0.06
CA THR A 31 5.40 12.23 1.18
C THR A 31 6.27 11.73 2.34
N LEU A 32 7.05 10.67 2.12
CA LEU A 32 7.91 10.10 3.17
C LEU A 32 9.06 11.04 3.54
N LYS A 33 9.66 11.72 2.56
CA LYS A 33 10.69 12.74 2.81
C LYS A 33 10.15 13.88 3.69
N GLU A 34 9.02 14.47 3.32
CA GLU A 34 8.44 15.58 4.07
C GLU A 34 7.98 15.15 5.48
N PHE A 35 7.55 13.89 5.64
CA PHE A 35 7.27 13.30 6.95
C PHE A 35 8.54 13.13 7.79
N ALA A 36 9.62 12.63 7.19
CA ALA A 36 10.92 12.46 7.83
C ALA A 36 11.55 13.79 8.25
N GLU A 37 11.39 14.85 7.45
CA GLU A 37 11.86 16.21 7.72
C GLU A 37 10.96 16.97 8.73
N GLY A 38 9.87 16.34 9.21
CA GLY A 38 8.93 16.96 10.14
C GLY A 38 8.04 18.04 9.52
N THR A 39 8.05 18.17 8.18
CA THR A 39 7.18 19.09 7.43
C THR A 39 5.73 18.57 7.41
N ARG A 40 5.53 17.26 7.55
CA ARG A 40 4.21 16.63 7.76
C ARG A 40 4.12 16.05 9.15
N TRP A 41 3.03 16.36 9.85
CA TRP A 41 2.79 15.81 11.19
C TRP A 41 2.09 14.43 11.14
N ILE A 42 1.21 14.23 10.16
CA ILE A 42 0.46 12.99 9.94
C ILE A 42 0.41 12.74 8.44
N ILE A 43 0.55 11.47 8.04
CA ILE A 43 0.34 11.00 6.67
C ILE A 43 -0.68 9.87 6.66
N ALA A 44 -1.46 9.76 5.59
CA ALA A 44 -2.14 8.52 5.27
C ALA A 44 -1.13 7.54 4.66
N GLY A 45 -1.21 6.26 5.04
CA GLY A 45 -0.27 5.25 4.58
C GLY A 45 -0.87 3.85 4.58
N ILE A 46 -0.12 2.94 3.96
CA ILE A 46 -0.35 1.49 4.00
C ILE A 46 0.75 0.84 4.85
N MET A 47 0.57 -0.42 5.23
CA MET A 47 1.52 -1.14 6.09
C MET A 47 2.97 -1.07 5.56
N GLU A 48 3.16 -1.20 4.25
CA GLU A 48 4.48 -1.10 3.62
C GLU A 48 5.14 0.27 3.84
N TRP A 49 4.36 1.36 3.78
CA TRP A 49 4.88 2.74 3.92
C TRP A 49 5.23 3.11 5.36
N ASP A 50 4.75 2.35 6.35
CA ASP A 50 5.21 2.46 7.74
C ASP A 50 6.39 1.52 7.98
N MET A 51 6.16 0.21 7.80
CA MET A 51 7.05 -0.83 8.30
C MET A 51 8.42 -0.85 7.64
N LYS A 52 8.47 -0.77 6.30
CA LYS A 52 9.75 -0.82 5.58
C LYS A 52 10.55 0.47 5.79
N PRO A 53 9.98 1.68 5.58
CA PRO A 53 10.68 2.93 5.88
C PRO A 53 11.17 3.01 7.32
N ARG A 54 10.38 2.49 8.28
CA ARG A 54 10.78 2.39 9.68
C ARG A 54 12.00 1.50 9.88
N ALA A 55 11.99 0.31 9.26
CA ALA A 55 13.09 -0.64 9.35
C ALA A 55 14.38 -0.10 8.70
N GLU A 56 14.24 0.71 7.66
CA GLU A 56 15.35 1.36 6.96
C GLU A 56 15.79 2.69 7.62
N GLY A 57 15.10 3.14 8.67
CA GLY A 57 15.41 4.41 9.36
C GLY A 57 15.12 5.67 8.52
N THR A 58 14.22 5.56 7.54
CA THR A 58 13.88 6.66 6.61
C THR A 58 12.69 7.50 7.08
N ILE A 59 11.99 7.06 8.12
CA ILE A 59 10.96 7.86 8.84
C ILE A 59 11.34 7.97 10.33
N PRO A 60 10.77 8.93 11.08
CA PRO A 60 11.18 9.15 12.46
C PRO A 60 10.92 7.90 13.34
N PRO A 61 11.90 7.44 14.13
CA PRO A 61 11.80 6.19 14.89
C PRO A 61 10.71 6.22 15.98
N GLU A 62 10.36 7.40 16.46
CA GLU A 62 9.29 7.67 17.42
C GLU A 62 7.90 7.78 16.78
N SER A 63 7.81 7.73 15.44
CA SER A 63 6.54 7.76 14.74
C SER A 63 5.65 6.60 15.16
N LYS A 64 4.35 6.89 15.28
CA LYS A 64 3.33 5.93 15.68
C LYS A 64 2.28 5.84 14.59
N ILE A 65 1.58 4.72 14.59
CA ILE A 65 0.39 4.56 13.77
C ILE A 65 -0.83 4.58 14.68
N PHE A 66 -1.96 4.97 14.10
CA PHE A 66 -3.27 4.72 14.67
C PHE A 66 -4.21 4.33 13.54
N ILE A 67 -5.16 3.44 13.83
CA ILE A 67 -6.15 2.98 12.87
C ILE A 67 -7.49 3.57 13.28
N LEU A 68 -8.15 4.27 12.36
CA LEU A 68 -9.44 4.88 12.63
C LEU A 68 -10.50 3.81 12.96
N PRO A 69 -11.44 4.07 13.88
CA PRO A 69 -12.57 3.17 14.12
C PRO A 69 -13.33 2.88 12.82
N ASN A 70 -13.80 1.64 12.65
CA ASN A 70 -14.53 1.19 11.47
C ASN A 70 -13.74 1.25 10.14
N THR A 71 -12.41 1.33 10.19
CA THR A 71 -11.57 1.22 8.99
C THR A 71 -11.81 -0.11 8.28
N SER A 72 -12.11 -0.03 6.98
CA SER A 72 -12.04 -1.18 6.07
C SER A 72 -10.72 -1.10 5.30
N PHE A 73 -9.88 -2.12 5.43
CA PHE A 73 -8.63 -2.21 4.71
C PHE A 73 -8.90 -2.68 3.28
N VAL A 74 -8.52 -1.85 2.32
CA VAL A 74 -8.60 -2.20 0.91
C VAL A 74 -7.35 -2.99 0.55
N ILE A 75 -7.51 -4.20 0.01
CA ILE A 75 -6.37 -5.00 -0.42
C ILE A 75 -5.78 -4.43 -1.70
N ASP A 76 -4.46 -4.34 -1.73
CA ASP A 76 -3.68 -4.02 -2.91
C ASP A 76 -2.98 -5.28 -3.42
N GLY A 77 -3.44 -5.78 -4.56
CA GLY A 77 -2.96 -7.01 -5.17
C GLY A 77 -2.06 -6.71 -6.36
N HIS A 78 -0.80 -7.12 -6.27
CA HIS A 78 0.13 -7.07 -7.39
C HIS A 78 0.07 -8.38 -8.18
N TYR A 79 -0.23 -8.27 -9.48
CA TYR A 79 -0.40 -9.42 -10.36
C TYR A 79 0.66 -9.43 -11.45
N TRP A 80 1.12 -10.63 -11.77
CA TRP A 80 1.88 -10.82 -12.99
C TRP A 80 0.95 -10.76 -14.21
N ALA A 81 1.39 -10.09 -15.26
CA ALA A 81 0.71 -10.05 -16.55
C ALA A 81 1.73 -10.24 -17.67
N ILE A 82 1.33 -10.98 -18.71
CA ILE A 82 2.10 -11.10 -19.96
C ILE A 82 1.39 -10.22 -21.00
N PRO A 83 2.04 -9.18 -21.54
CA PRO A 83 1.46 -8.33 -22.56
C PRO A 83 1.05 -9.12 -23.81
N LYS A 84 0.02 -8.65 -24.51
CA LYS A 84 -0.31 -9.19 -25.83
C LYS A 84 0.84 -8.93 -26.80
N GLY A 85 1.12 -9.88 -27.68
CA GLY A 85 2.16 -9.76 -28.71
C GLY A 85 3.54 -10.30 -28.32
N VAL A 86 3.75 -10.74 -27.08
CA VAL A 86 4.96 -11.47 -26.69
C VAL A 86 5.01 -12.81 -27.45
N SER A 87 6.16 -13.15 -28.03
CA SER A 87 6.30 -14.36 -28.85
C SER A 87 6.20 -15.64 -27.99
N ALA A 88 5.80 -16.77 -28.59
CA ALA A 88 5.67 -18.02 -27.84
C ALA A 88 6.97 -18.45 -27.12
N PRO A 89 8.17 -18.38 -27.74
CA PRO A 89 9.42 -18.69 -27.04
C PRO A 89 9.70 -17.79 -25.83
N GLU A 90 9.39 -16.49 -25.93
CA GLU A 90 9.56 -15.57 -24.79
C GLU A 90 8.55 -15.85 -23.68
N GLN A 91 7.31 -16.23 -24.03
CA GLN A 91 6.31 -16.62 -23.04
C GLN A 91 6.77 -17.84 -22.23
N GLU A 92 7.43 -18.81 -22.85
CA GLU A 92 7.99 -19.97 -22.14
C GLU A 92 9.02 -19.55 -21.08
N VAL A 93 9.94 -18.66 -21.43
CA VAL A 93 10.95 -18.11 -20.49
C VAL A 93 10.28 -17.34 -19.35
N ILE A 94 9.27 -16.52 -19.65
CA ILE A 94 8.53 -15.76 -18.63
C ILE A 94 7.80 -16.71 -17.68
N LEU A 95 7.15 -17.75 -18.21
CA LEU A 95 6.46 -18.75 -17.39
C LEU A 95 7.43 -19.53 -16.49
N ASP A 96 8.63 -19.82 -16.97
CA ASP A 96 9.66 -20.47 -16.14
C ASP A 96 10.18 -19.54 -15.04
N LEU A 97 10.36 -18.25 -15.32
CA LEU A 97 10.65 -17.24 -14.29
C LEU A 97 9.52 -17.17 -13.25
N MET A 98 8.27 -17.11 -13.68
CA MET A 98 7.11 -17.09 -12.77
C MET A 98 7.07 -18.33 -11.87
N LYS A 99 7.33 -19.53 -12.42
CA LYS A 99 7.43 -20.77 -11.64
C LYS A 99 8.54 -20.69 -10.60
N PHE A 100 9.71 -20.18 -11.00
CA PHE A 100 10.84 -19.97 -10.09
C PHE A 100 10.48 -19.00 -8.95
N MET A 101 9.98 -17.81 -9.29
CA MET A 101 9.62 -16.77 -8.32
C MET A 101 8.49 -17.18 -7.38
N ARG A 102 7.64 -18.13 -7.78
CA ARG A 102 6.56 -18.67 -6.94
C ARG A 102 7.03 -19.74 -5.95
N ARG A 103 8.28 -20.20 -6.00
CA ARG A 103 8.76 -21.19 -5.02
C ARG A 103 8.74 -20.61 -3.59
N PRO A 104 8.48 -21.42 -2.55
CA PRO A 104 8.39 -20.93 -1.17
C PRO A 104 9.61 -20.12 -0.70
N GLU A 105 10.81 -20.55 -1.06
CA GLU A 105 12.06 -19.88 -0.71
C GLU A 105 12.20 -18.51 -1.38
N GLN A 106 11.72 -18.34 -2.62
CA GLN A 106 11.74 -17.06 -3.32
C GLN A 106 10.69 -16.12 -2.75
N GLN A 107 9.49 -16.64 -2.47
CA GLN A 107 8.42 -15.86 -1.85
C GLN A 107 8.75 -15.46 -0.41
N ALA A 108 9.51 -16.27 0.34
CA ALA A 108 9.91 -15.91 1.69
C ALA A 108 10.84 -14.67 1.74
N LEU A 109 11.50 -14.30 0.63
CA LEU A 109 12.28 -13.08 0.56
C LEU A 109 11.42 -11.80 0.62
N THR A 110 10.13 -11.87 0.27
CA THR A 110 9.23 -10.71 0.27
C THR A 110 8.86 -10.24 1.68
N TRP A 111 9.12 -11.04 2.71
CA TRP A 111 8.98 -10.63 4.11
C TRP A 111 9.79 -9.37 4.44
N LYS A 112 10.94 -9.15 3.77
CA LYS A 112 11.76 -7.94 3.93
C LYS A 112 11.03 -6.65 3.54
N ALA A 113 10.03 -6.73 2.66
CA ALA A 113 9.22 -5.59 2.24
C ALA A 113 7.98 -5.38 3.13
N PHE A 114 7.72 -6.25 4.12
CA PHE A 114 6.56 -6.18 5.01
C PHE A 114 5.18 -6.22 4.30
N ILE A 115 5.15 -6.65 3.03
CA ILE A 115 3.92 -6.96 2.27
C ILE A 115 3.53 -8.45 2.36
N GLY A 116 4.48 -9.28 2.77
CA GLY A 116 4.30 -10.73 2.90
C GLY A 116 4.31 -11.49 1.57
N PRO A 117 4.31 -12.83 1.62
CA PRO A 117 4.31 -13.70 0.44
C PRO A 117 2.91 -13.83 -0.17
N SER A 118 2.84 -14.10 -1.48
CA SER A 118 1.57 -14.41 -2.16
C SER A 118 1.09 -15.86 -1.97
N ILE A 119 1.91 -16.72 -1.34
CA ILE A 119 1.62 -18.13 -1.10
C ILE A 119 1.74 -18.48 0.38
N LYS A 120 0.78 -19.28 0.88
CA LYS A 120 0.71 -19.67 2.30
C LYS A 120 1.91 -20.50 2.79
N THR A 121 2.58 -21.19 1.87
CA THR A 121 3.72 -22.05 2.20
C THR A 121 5.03 -21.28 2.37
N ALA A 122 5.08 -19.98 2.07
CA ALA A 122 6.28 -19.16 2.26
C ALA A 122 6.27 -18.47 3.64
N THR A 123 6.14 -19.26 4.70
CA THR A 123 6.08 -18.78 6.08
C THR A 123 7.36 -18.06 6.50
N LEU A 124 7.29 -17.19 7.51
CA LEU A 124 8.42 -16.36 7.96
C LEU A 124 9.64 -17.21 8.38
N ASP A 125 9.43 -18.39 8.98
CA ASP A 125 10.49 -19.33 9.38
C ASP A 125 11.31 -19.86 8.19
N ARG A 126 10.79 -19.74 6.96
CA ARG A 126 11.51 -20.09 5.72
C ARG A 126 12.35 -18.94 5.15
N ALA A 127 12.18 -17.73 5.68
CA ALA A 127 13.00 -16.60 5.27
C ALA A 127 14.43 -16.73 5.82
N PRO A 128 15.44 -16.17 5.16
CA PRO A 128 16.77 -15.95 5.74
C PRO A 128 16.73 -15.34 7.15
N ALA A 129 17.71 -15.71 7.99
CA ALA A 129 17.72 -15.34 9.42
C ALA A 129 17.74 -13.82 9.65
N ASP A 130 18.41 -13.06 8.78
CA ASP A 130 18.42 -11.59 8.81
C ASP A 130 17.03 -11.01 8.54
N ILE A 131 16.25 -11.59 7.62
CA ILE A 131 14.87 -11.17 7.36
C ILE A 131 13.96 -11.52 8.55
N GLN A 132 14.12 -12.71 9.15
CA GLN A 132 13.36 -13.06 10.35
C GLN A 132 13.60 -12.09 11.49
N GLN A 133 14.87 -11.73 11.72
CA GLN A 133 15.24 -10.76 12.75
C GLN A 133 14.70 -9.36 12.43
N LEU A 134 14.83 -8.90 11.18
CA LEU A 134 14.30 -7.61 10.73
C LEU A 134 12.79 -7.51 11.00
N VAL A 135 12.02 -8.53 10.61
CA VAL A 135 10.58 -8.55 10.86
C VAL A 135 10.30 -8.52 12.36
N LYS A 136 10.98 -9.34 13.16
CA LYS A 136 10.80 -9.41 14.61
C LYS A 136 11.11 -8.08 15.32
N GLU A 137 12.16 -7.39 14.93
CA GLU A 137 12.59 -6.13 15.54
C GLU A 137 11.64 -4.98 15.25
N HIS A 138 11.10 -4.92 14.04
CA HIS A 138 10.32 -3.79 13.59
C HIS A 138 8.81 -4.00 13.67
N TRP A 139 8.31 -5.24 13.77
CA TRP A 139 6.88 -5.58 13.76
C TRP A 139 6.09 -4.75 14.77
N ARG A 140 5.08 -4.01 14.27
CA ARG A 140 4.15 -3.27 15.11
C ARG A 140 2.99 -4.17 15.57
N PRO A 141 2.73 -4.29 16.88
CA PRO A 141 1.61 -5.07 17.41
C PRO A 141 0.23 -4.69 16.86
N GLU A 142 0.07 -3.43 16.44
CA GLU A 142 -1.12 -2.90 15.78
C GLU A 142 -1.48 -3.69 14.51
N TYR A 143 -0.48 -4.23 13.79
CA TYR A 143 -0.65 -5.03 12.58
C TYR A 143 -0.78 -6.53 12.81
N THR A 144 -0.74 -7.00 14.06
CA THR A 144 -0.97 -8.41 14.37
C THR A 144 -2.46 -8.74 14.24
N ASP A 145 -2.79 -9.86 13.59
CA ASP A 145 -4.16 -10.36 13.44
C ASP A 145 -5.14 -9.38 12.77
N MET A 146 -4.67 -8.59 11.80
CA MET A 146 -5.46 -7.55 11.12
C MET A 146 -6.76 -8.09 10.53
N GLU A 147 -6.74 -9.30 9.97
CA GLU A 147 -7.89 -9.98 9.39
C GLU A 147 -8.96 -10.38 10.41
N LYS A 148 -8.58 -10.51 11.68
CA LYS A 148 -9.53 -10.76 12.78
C LYS A 148 -10.09 -9.45 13.35
N LYS A 149 -9.28 -8.39 13.32
CA LYS A 149 -9.60 -7.09 13.93
C LYS A 149 -10.36 -6.15 13.00
N TYR A 150 -10.12 -6.22 11.70
CA TYR A 150 -10.62 -5.25 10.72
C TYR A 150 -11.25 -5.92 9.52
N LYS A 151 -12.21 -5.22 8.92
CA LYS A 151 -12.81 -5.64 7.66
C LYS A 151 -11.79 -5.47 6.54
N ILE A 152 -11.56 -6.51 5.77
CA ILE A 152 -10.72 -6.49 4.58
C ILE A 152 -11.63 -6.56 3.34
N VAL A 153 -11.43 -5.65 2.39
CA VAL A 153 -12.27 -5.53 1.18
C VAL A 153 -11.42 -5.49 -0.09
N PRO A 154 -11.92 -6.00 -1.22
CA PRO A 154 -11.26 -5.82 -2.51
C PRO A 154 -11.33 -4.35 -2.97
N GLN A 155 -10.45 -4.01 -3.91
CA GLN A 155 -10.52 -2.76 -4.66
C GLN A 155 -11.84 -2.64 -5.42
N LEU A 156 -12.26 -1.41 -5.72
CA LEU A 156 -13.38 -1.14 -6.62
C LEU A 156 -13.15 -1.81 -7.99
N PRO A 157 -14.22 -2.26 -8.67
CA PRO A 157 -14.13 -2.62 -10.09
C PRO A 157 -13.50 -1.49 -10.91
N VAL A 158 -12.73 -1.83 -11.94
CA VAL A 158 -11.90 -0.86 -12.71
C VAL A 158 -12.69 0.37 -13.16
N LYS A 159 -13.91 0.18 -13.70
CA LYS A 159 -14.76 1.29 -14.15
C LYS A 159 -15.11 2.25 -13.00
N ASP A 160 -15.47 1.71 -11.86
CA ASP A 160 -15.88 2.48 -10.68
C ASP A 160 -14.67 3.16 -10.04
N LEU A 161 -13.51 2.51 -10.04
CA LEU A 161 -12.25 3.07 -9.57
C LEU A 161 -11.83 4.29 -10.40
N ILE A 162 -11.84 4.17 -11.73
CA ILE A 162 -11.52 5.28 -12.64
C ILE A 162 -12.49 6.44 -12.41
N ALA A 163 -13.79 6.15 -12.32
CA ALA A 163 -14.79 7.19 -12.07
C ALA A 163 -14.59 7.91 -10.71
N ALA A 164 -14.19 7.16 -9.67
CA ALA A 164 -13.84 7.74 -8.38
C ALA A 164 -12.57 8.62 -8.46
N MET A 165 -11.52 8.16 -9.16
CA MET A 165 -10.30 8.93 -9.38
C MET A 165 -10.58 10.23 -10.15
N ASP A 166 -11.35 10.16 -11.25
CA ASP A 166 -11.74 11.33 -12.03
C ASP A 166 -12.52 12.36 -11.19
N ARG A 167 -13.40 11.90 -10.30
CA ARG A 167 -14.16 12.78 -9.40
C ARG A 167 -13.25 13.38 -8.33
N TRP A 168 -12.37 12.58 -7.74
CA TRP A 168 -11.35 13.06 -6.80
C TRP A 168 -10.53 14.20 -7.43
N ASP A 169 -10.01 13.99 -8.64
CA ASP A 169 -9.19 15.00 -9.31
C ASP A 169 -9.96 16.30 -9.53
N LYS A 170 -11.22 16.23 -9.96
CA LYS A 170 -12.06 17.41 -10.22
C LYS A 170 -12.48 18.16 -8.95
N GLU A 171 -12.86 17.43 -7.91
CA GLU A 171 -13.55 18.00 -6.75
C GLU A 171 -12.66 18.21 -5.52
N VAL A 172 -11.52 17.49 -5.42
CA VAL A 172 -10.68 17.47 -4.22
C VAL A 172 -9.21 17.72 -4.58
N GLY A 173 -8.60 16.82 -5.36
CA GLY A 173 -7.16 16.78 -5.60
C GLY A 173 -6.62 17.99 -6.35
N ALA A 174 -7.25 18.40 -7.46
CA ALA A 174 -6.73 19.49 -8.29
C ALA A 174 -6.77 20.87 -7.60
N GLN A 175 -7.57 21.04 -6.55
CA GLN A 175 -7.66 22.30 -5.81
C GLN A 175 -6.43 22.54 -4.92
N ARG A 176 -5.61 21.52 -4.68
CA ARG A 176 -4.50 21.53 -3.70
C ARG A 176 -3.17 21.05 -4.29
N ILE A 177 -2.89 21.39 -5.54
CA ILE A 177 -1.56 21.16 -6.15
C ILE A 177 -0.63 22.32 -5.76
N LYS A 178 0.57 22.02 -5.27
CA LYS A 178 1.59 23.03 -4.97
C LYS A 178 1.94 23.79 -6.26
N LYS A 179 1.63 25.09 -6.31
CA LYS A 179 2.07 25.98 -7.38
C LYS A 179 3.48 26.44 -7.03
N PHE A 180 4.42 26.20 -7.94
CA PHE A 180 5.80 26.68 -7.84
C PHE A 180 5.88 28.19 -8.04
#